data_AF-A0A353M2N8-F1
#
_entry.id   AF-A0A353M2N8-F1
#
_cell.length_a   1.000
_cell.length_b   1.000
_cell.length_c   1.000
_cell.angle_alpha   90.00
_cell.angle_beta   90.00
_cell.angle_gamma   90.00
#
_symmetry.space_group_name_H-M   'P 1'
#
loop_
_entity.id
_entity.type
_entity.pdbx_description
1 polymer ?
#
loop_
_entity_poly.entity_id
_entity_poly.type
_entity_poly.pdbx_seq_one_letter_code
_entity_poly.pdbx_strand_id
1 'polypeptide(L)'
;MMMTIALRFIPTLLEETEKIMKAQMARGADFQSGGIMQRARSLVPLLVPLFVNAFRRADDLAIAMEARGYRGGEGRTKFRELKFQRLDLVALVLVTTFALVVGVLF
;
A
#
# COMPACT_ATOMS: atom_id res chain seq x y z
N MET A 1 -4.45 -9.85 5.57
CA MET A 1 -5.42 -8.73 5.72
C MET A 1 -4.69 -7.40 5.83
N MET A 2 -3.81 -7.18 6.82
CA MET A 2 -3.08 -5.90 6.97
C MET A 2 -2.35 -5.44 5.70
N MET A 3 -1.54 -6.32 5.09
CA MET A 3 -0.85 -6.01 3.83
C MET A 3 -1.84 -5.67 2.70
N THR A 4 -2.93 -6.41 2.57
CA THR A 4 -3.97 -6.16 1.54
C THR A 4 -4.67 -4.82 1.74
N ILE A 5 -4.94 -4.44 2.99
CA ILE A 5 -5.50 -3.13 3.34
C ILE A 5 -4.51 -2.03 2.95
N ALA A 6 -3.23 -2.18 3.33
CA ALA A 6 -2.18 -1.22 2.96
C ALA A 6 -2.07 -1.04 1.44
N LEU A 7 -2.00 -2.14 0.68
CA LEU A 7 -1.94 -2.10 -0.79
C LEU A 7 -3.14 -1.39 -1.42
N ARG A 8 -4.33 -1.51 -0.83
CA ARG A 8 -5.53 -0.79 -1.29
C ARG A 8 -5.53 0.67 -0.87
N PHE A 9 -4.95 1.00 0.28
CA PHE A 9 -4.93 2.37 0.82
C PHE A 9 -3.85 3.24 0.18
N ILE A 10 -2.72 2.67 -0.25
CA ILE A 10 -1.62 3.43 -0.88
C ILE A 10 -2.12 4.29 -2.06
N PRO A 11 -2.83 3.75 -3.08
CA PRO A 11 -3.32 4.57 -4.19
C PRO A 11 -4.21 5.72 -3.73
N THR A 12 -5.11 5.46 -2.78
CA THR A 12 -6.02 6.50 -2.29
C THR A 12 -5.30 7.57 -1.47
N LEU A 13 -4.30 7.20 -0.67
CA LEU A 13 -3.49 8.16 0.08
C LEU A 13 -2.67 9.05 -0.85
N LEU A 14 -2.18 8.51 -1.98
CA LEU A 14 -1.47 9.30 -2.99
C LEU A 14 -2.42 10.33 -3.66
N GLU A 15 -3.62 9.92 -4.06
CA GLU A 15 -4.63 10.83 -4.61
C GLU A 15 -5.01 11.93 -3.61
N GLU A 16 -5.18 11.58 -2.34
CA GLU A 16 -5.53 12.53 -1.29
C GLU A 16 -4.37 13.50 -0.99
N THR A 17 -3.13 12.99 -0.99
CA THR A 17 -1.91 13.81 -0.88
C THR A 17 -1.85 14.83 -2.01
N GLU A 18 -2.06 14.41 -3.26
CA GLU A 18 -2.07 15.33 -4.40
C GLU A 18 -3.16 16.40 -4.27
N LYS A 19 -4.36 15.99 -3.86
CA LYS A 19 -5.50 16.91 -3.68
C LYS A 19 -5.20 17.95 -2.60
N ILE A 20 -4.67 17.53 -1.45
CA ILE A 20 -4.29 18.44 -0.36
C ILE A 20 -3.15 19.35 -0.80
N MET A 21 -2.14 18.82 -1.48
CA MET A 21 -0.99 19.59 -1.98
C MET A 21 -1.45 20.68 -2.95
N LYS A 22 -2.28 20.34 -3.94
CA LYS A 22 -2.86 21.31 -4.89
C LYS A 22 -3.70 22.38 -4.17
N ALA A 23 -4.50 21.98 -3.18
CA ALA A 23 -5.29 22.93 -2.39
C ALA A 23 -4.43 23.89 -1.55
N GLN A 24 -3.35 23.41 -0.96
CA GLN A 24 -2.42 24.24 -0.18
C GLN A 24 -1.62 25.17 -1.10
N MET A 25 -1.16 24.70 -2.27
CA MET A 25 -0.51 25.56 -3.27
C MET A 25 -1.43 26.68 -3.74
N ALA A 26 -2.72 26.39 -3.98
CA ALA A 26 -3.72 27.41 -4.32
C ALA A 26 -3.95 28.44 -3.19
N ARG A 27 -3.67 28.08 -1.94
CA ARG A 27 -3.70 28.98 -0.77
C ARG A 27 -2.37 29.72 -0.54
N GLY A 28 -1.41 29.58 -1.45
CA GLY A 28 -0.10 30.24 -1.37
C GLY A 28 0.95 29.47 -0.58
N ALA A 29 0.73 28.19 -0.25
CA ALA A 29 1.75 27.37 0.37
C ALA A 29 2.85 27.02 -0.65
N ASP A 30 4.10 27.27 -0.25
CA ASP A 30 5.28 26.93 -1.04
C ASP A 30 6.01 25.74 -0.41
N PHE A 31 6.08 24.64 -1.17
CA PHE A 31 6.72 23.40 -0.76
C PHE A 31 8.15 23.25 -1.32
N GLN A 32 8.56 24.09 -2.26
CA GLN A 32 9.81 23.94 -3.00
C GLN A 32 10.85 24.99 -2.62
N SER A 33 10.45 26.15 -2.11
CA SER A 33 11.36 27.24 -1.73
C SER A 33 11.87 27.13 -0.29
N GLY A 34 13.02 27.76 -0.02
CA GLY A 34 13.61 27.87 1.31
C GLY A 34 14.55 26.74 1.70
N GLY A 35 15.14 26.85 2.90
CA GLY A 35 16.04 25.85 3.47
C GLY A 35 15.32 24.59 3.98
N ILE A 36 16.08 23.55 4.35
CA ILE A 36 15.56 22.24 4.80
C ILE A 36 14.52 22.39 5.92
N MET A 37 14.78 23.24 6.91
CA MET A 37 13.86 23.48 8.04
C MET A 37 12.55 24.14 7.60
N GLN A 38 12.60 25.04 6.61
CA GLN A 38 11.42 25.72 6.09
C GLN A 38 10.55 24.78 5.27
N ARG A 39 11.17 23.93 4.45
CA ARG A 39 10.49 22.86 3.71
C ARG A 39 9.86 21.82 4.65
N ALA A 40 10.55 21.44 5.73
CA ALA A 40 9.98 20.52 6.72
C ALA A 40 8.71 21.11 7.38
N ARG A 41 8.74 22.39 7.75
CA ARG A 41 7.57 23.08 8.31
C ARG A 41 6.44 23.23 7.29
N SER A 42 6.74 23.46 6.02
CA SER A 42 5.70 23.57 4.99
C SER A 42 4.99 22.25 4.69
N LEU A 43 5.52 21.10 5.12
CA LEU A 43 4.82 19.80 5.03
C LEU A 43 3.76 19.59 6.13
N VAL A 44 3.82 20.32 7.25
CA VAL A 44 2.87 20.12 8.38
C VAL A 44 1.40 20.31 7.95
N PRO A 45 1.03 21.35 7.19
CA PRO A 45 -0.34 21.53 6.67
C PRO A 45 -0.82 20.43 5.72
N LEU A 46 0.09 19.64 5.16
CA LEU A 46 -0.22 18.48 4.34
C LEU A 46 -0.37 17.21 5.19
N LEU A 47 0.56 16.98 6.13
CA LEU A 47 0.59 15.79 6.97
C LEU A 47 -0.62 15.71 7.91
N VAL A 48 -0.95 16.80 8.62
CA VAL A 48 -2.02 16.77 9.63
C VAL A 48 -3.37 16.36 9.02
N PRO A 49 -3.87 16.98 7.92
CA PRO A 49 -5.12 16.56 7.32
C PRO A 49 -5.07 15.13 6.76
N LEU A 50 -3.95 14.74 6.14
CA LEU A 50 -3.77 13.41 5.58
C LEU A 50 -3.89 12.33 6.67
N PHE A 51 -3.24 12.54 7.83
CA PHE A 51 -3.33 11.63 8.96
C PHE A 51 -4.74 11.55 9.53
N VAL A 52 -5.40 12.70 9.75
CA VAL A 52 -6.79 12.73 10.26
C VAL A 52 -7.73 11.96 9.33
N ASN A 53 -7.61 12.15 8.02
CA ASN A 53 -8.44 11.46 7.03
C ASN A 53 -8.10 9.96 6.95
N ALA A 54 -6.82 9.59 7.07
CA ALA A 54 -6.39 8.20 7.11
C ALA A 54 -6.95 7.47 8.34
N PHE A 55 -6.92 8.09 9.52
CA PHE A 55 -7.49 7.53 10.75
C PHE A 55 -9.01 7.40 10.65
N ARG A 56 -9.72 8.43 10.16
CA ARG A 56 -11.17 8.35 9.94
C ARG A 56 -11.53 7.19 9.01
N ARG A 57 -10.81 7.03 7.91
CA ARG A 57 -11.03 5.93 6.96
C ARG A 57 -10.73 4.57 7.59
N ALA A 58 -9.72 4.48 8.46
CA ALA A 58 -9.42 3.24 9.17
C ALA A 58 -10.55 2.86 10.13
N ASP A 59 -11.15 3.84 10.81
CA ASP A 59 -12.28 3.67 11.72
C ASP A 59 -13.55 3.24 10.95
N ASP A 60 -13.88 3.95 9.86
CA ASP A 60 -14.99 3.59 8.96
C ASP A 60 -14.83 2.16 8.41
N LEU A 61 -13.59 1.80 8.04
CA LEU A 61 -13.28 0.45 7.56
C LEU A 61 -13.46 -0.59 8.67
N ALA A 62 -13.01 -0.30 9.89
CA ALA A 62 -13.16 -1.21 11.03
C ALA A 62 -14.65 -1.47 11.33
N ILE A 63 -15.46 -0.42 11.43
CA ILE A 63 -16.91 -0.51 11.65
C ILE A 63 -17.57 -1.31 10.52
N ALA A 64 -17.22 -1.04 9.26
CA ALA A 64 -17.76 -1.77 8.12
C ALA A 64 -17.34 -3.25 8.09
N MET A 65 -16.13 -3.56 8.58
CA MET A 65 -15.66 -4.95 8.72
C MET A 65 -16.44 -5.68 9.81
N GLU A 66 -16.63 -5.06 10.98
CA GLU A 66 -17.42 -5.62 12.08
C GLU A 66 -18.87 -5.84 11.69
N ALA A 67 -19.50 -4.89 10.99
CA ALA A 67 -20.87 -5.01 10.48
C ALA A 67 -21.04 -6.19 9.49
N ARG A 68 -19.97 -6.56 8.77
CA ARG A 68 -19.93 -7.75 7.89
C ARG A 68 -19.58 -9.05 8.64
N GLY A 69 -19.53 -9.02 9.97
CA GLY A 69 -19.21 -10.18 10.79
C GLY A 69 -17.72 -10.53 10.82
N TYR A 70 -16.82 -9.58 10.51
CA TYR A 70 -15.40 -9.82 10.64
C TYR A 70 -15.02 -9.91 12.12
N ARG A 71 -14.59 -11.10 12.58
CA ARG A 71 -14.20 -11.37 13.97
C ARG A 71 -12.73 -11.73 14.17
N GLY A 72 -11.88 -11.53 13.15
CA GLY A 72 -10.46 -11.85 13.21
C GLY A 72 -9.96 -12.68 12.03
N GLY A 73 -8.83 -13.36 12.20
CA GLY A 73 -8.20 -14.21 11.18
C GLY A 73 -8.58 -15.68 11.25
N GLU A 74 -8.94 -16.19 12.44
CA GLU A 74 -9.25 -17.60 12.66
C GLU A 74 -10.56 -18.03 12.00
N GLY A 75 -10.61 -19.27 11.49
CA GLY A 75 -11.81 -19.85 10.90
C GLY A 75 -12.26 -19.26 9.55
N ARG A 76 -11.44 -18.40 8.91
CA ARG A 76 -11.80 -17.75 7.64
C ARG A 76 -11.38 -18.54 6.41
N THR A 77 -12.28 -18.65 5.46
CA THR A 77 -12.00 -19.19 4.12
C THR A 77 -11.38 -18.11 3.23
N LYS A 78 -10.62 -18.54 2.22
CA LYS A 78 -9.97 -17.65 1.25
C LYS A 78 -10.79 -17.64 -0.04
N PHE A 79 -11.29 -16.47 -0.43
CA PHE A 79 -11.96 -16.33 -1.73
C PHE A 79 -10.99 -16.41 -2.91
N ARG A 80 -9.77 -15.86 -2.74
CA ARG A 80 -8.74 -15.84 -3.77
C ARG A 80 -7.67 -16.86 -3.42
N GLU A 81 -7.81 -18.05 -3.97
CA GLU A 81 -6.86 -19.15 -3.81
C GLU A 81 -5.89 -19.18 -4.99
N LEU A 82 -4.61 -19.33 -4.69
CA LEU A 82 -3.58 -19.56 -5.70
C LEU A 82 -3.67 -21.02 -6.13
N LYS A 83 -3.85 -21.26 -7.42
CA LYS A 83 -3.86 -22.61 -8.01
C LYS A 83 -2.59 -22.80 -8.80
N PHE A 84 -1.95 -23.96 -8.60
CA PHE A 84 -0.77 -24.33 -9.36
C PHE A 84 -1.14 -24.51 -10.84
N GLN A 85 -0.43 -23.80 -11.71
CA GLN A 85 -0.65 -23.80 -13.15
C GLN A 85 0.45 -24.59 -13.87
N ARG A 86 0.17 -25.01 -15.11
CA ARG A 86 1.19 -25.66 -15.96
C ARG A 86 2.40 -24.76 -16.19
N LEU A 87 2.20 -23.44 -16.20
CA LEU A 87 3.30 -22.47 -16.29
C LEU A 87 4.22 -22.52 -15.07
N ASP A 88 3.68 -22.76 -13.86
CA ASP A 88 4.48 -22.91 -12.64
C ASP A 88 5.37 -24.16 -12.75
N LEU A 89 4.84 -25.25 -13.31
CA LEU A 89 5.61 -26.48 -13.55
C LEU A 89 6.74 -26.25 -14.56
N VAL A 90 6.44 -25.61 -15.70
CA VAL A 90 7.44 -25.31 -16.73
C VAL A 90 8.54 -24.40 -16.18
N ALA A 91 8.17 -23.35 -15.44
CA ALA A 91 9.11 -22.46 -14.78
C ALA A 91 10.00 -23.21 -13.78
N LEU A 92 9.41 -24.09 -12.96
CA LEU A 92 10.14 -24.91 -12.00
C LEU A 92 11.18 -25.81 -12.69
N VAL A 93 10.78 -26.52 -13.75
CA VAL A 93 11.67 -27.42 -14.50
C VAL A 93 12.82 -26.65 -15.14
N LEU A 94 12.53 -25.50 -15.76
CA LEU A 94 13.55 -24.66 -16.39
C LEU A 94 14.56 -24.13 -15.37
N VAL A 95 14.09 -23.57 -14.25
CA VAL A 95 14.97 -23.02 -13.20
C VAL A 95 15.83 -24.13 -12.58
N THR A 96 15.25 -25.30 -12.33
CA THR A 96 15.98 -26.44 -11.73
C THR A 96 17.02 -26.98 -12.70
N THR A 97 16.67 -27.17 -13.98
CA THR A 97 17.61 -27.65 -15.00
C THR A 97 18.74 -26.66 -15.22
N PHE A 98 18.44 -25.35 -15.28
CA PHE A 98 19.45 -24.31 -15.39
C PHE A 98 20.41 -24.31 -14.21
N ALA A 99 19.88 -24.37 -12.97
CA ALA A 99 20.71 -24.42 -11.77
C ALA A 99 21.63 -25.64 -11.73
N LEU A 100 21.14 -26.81 -12.16
CA LEU A 100 21.94 -28.04 -12.26
C LEU A 100 23.05 -27.92 -13.31
N VAL A 101 22.74 -27.41 -14.49
CA VAL A 101 23.73 -27.23 -15.56
C VAL A 101 24.84 -26.28 -15.11
N VAL A 102 24.48 -25.16 -14.48
CA VAL A 102 25.46 -24.20 -13.95
C VAL A 102 26.29 -24.84 -12.83
N GLY A 103 25.66 -25.51 -11.86
CA GLY A 103 26.39 -26.13 -10.75
C GLY A 103 27.25 -27.35 -11.12
N VAL A 104 27.09 -27.91 -12.32
CA VAL A 104 27.96 -28.97 -12.85
C VAL A 104 29.09 -28.39 -13.72
N LEU A 105 28.87 -27.25 -14.37
CA LEU A 105 29.85 -26.58 -15.24
C LEU A 105 30.85 -25.70 -14.46
N PHE A 106 30.53 -25.31 -13.24
CA PHE A 106 31.39 -24.54 -12.32
C PHE A 106 31.72 -25.38 -11.09
#